data_AF-A0A962FAP7-F1
#
_entry.id   AF-A0A962FAP7-F1
#
_cell.length_a   1.000
_cell.length_b   1.000
_cell.length_c   1.000
_cell.angle_alpha   90.00
_cell.angle_beta   90.00
_cell.angle_gamma   90.00
#
_symmetry.space_group_name_H-M   'P 1'
#
loop_
_entity.id
_entity.type
_entity.pdbx_description
1 polymer ?
#
loop_
_entity_poly.entity_id
_entity_poly.type
_entity_poly.pdbx_seq_one_letter_code
_entity_poly.pdbx_strand_id
1 'polypeptide(L)'
;AKGQTMRAKQFNDILAKVRETEHEHVVNEVVLRSQAQAEYTAQNYGHFGLNLRRYAHFTSPIRRYADLIVHRALIRALHLGPGALPDTPLDELAEIAARISAAERRAMTAERETIDRLIAGFLAGQVGASFAGKISGVTRSGLFVKLSESGADGFVPASTIGDEYFRHDEAHAALVGSRSGTAFRLGDNVDVRLLEVAPMAGALRFEILSEGRSLRGAGLRSRKIKGPRDNKSPSRKATKGYKGRRK
;
A
#
# COMPACT_ATOMS: atom_id res chain seq x y z
N ALA A 1 22.49 -11.25 -13.92
CA ALA A 1 21.33 -12.12 -14.20
C ALA A 1 20.15 -11.24 -14.63
N LYS A 2 19.56 -11.45 -15.81
CA LYS A 2 18.36 -10.69 -16.21
C LYS A 2 17.22 -11.11 -15.28
N GLY A 3 16.81 -10.20 -14.40
CA GLY A 3 15.74 -10.45 -13.42
C GLY A 3 14.46 -10.88 -14.12
N GLN A 4 13.75 -11.82 -13.50
CA GLN A 4 12.48 -12.33 -13.98
C GLN A 4 11.51 -11.15 -14.19
N THR A 5 10.89 -11.04 -15.37
CA THR A 5 9.89 -9.99 -15.64
C THR A 5 8.71 -10.19 -14.69
N MET A 6 8.53 -9.26 -13.75
CA MET A 6 7.46 -9.32 -12.76
C MET A 6 6.09 -9.24 -13.43
N ARG A 7 5.13 -10.03 -12.95
CA ARG A 7 3.74 -10.08 -13.42
C ARG A 7 2.78 -9.66 -12.32
N ALA A 8 1.70 -8.97 -12.68
CA ALA A 8 0.65 -8.54 -11.74
C ALA A 8 0.09 -9.70 -10.90
N LYS A 9 -0.02 -10.91 -11.49
CA LYS A 9 -0.45 -12.12 -10.78
C LYS A 9 0.42 -12.42 -9.54
N GLN A 10 1.74 -12.20 -9.60
CA GLN A 10 2.63 -12.48 -8.47
C GLN A 10 2.31 -11.57 -7.27
N PHE A 11 1.97 -10.31 -7.52
CA PHE A 11 1.51 -9.38 -6.48
C PHE A 11 0.15 -9.82 -5.93
N ASN A 12 -0.80 -10.18 -6.79
CA ASN A 12 -2.11 -10.67 -6.33
C ASN A 12 -1.99 -11.94 -5.48
N ASP A 13 -1.07 -12.86 -5.82
CA ASP A 13 -0.80 -14.05 -5.04
C ASP A 13 -0.21 -13.71 -3.65
N ILE A 14 0.62 -12.67 -3.56
CA ILE A 14 1.14 -12.16 -2.27
C ILE A 14 0.00 -11.56 -1.44
N LEU A 15 -0.80 -10.67 -2.04
CA LEU A 15 -1.95 -10.02 -1.38
C LEU A 15 -2.97 -11.05 -0.88
N ALA A 16 -3.21 -12.13 -1.64
CA ALA A 16 -4.12 -13.20 -1.24
C ALA A 16 -3.60 -14.00 -0.02
N LYS A 17 -2.28 -14.20 0.09
CA LYS A 17 -1.68 -14.94 1.22
C LYS A 17 -1.70 -14.17 2.54
N VAL A 18 -1.68 -12.84 2.47
CA VAL A 18 -1.66 -11.97 3.64
C VAL A 18 -3.04 -11.49 4.06
N ARG A 19 -4.08 -11.79 3.28
CA ARG A 19 -5.47 -11.44 3.60
C ARG A 19 -5.87 -12.00 4.97
N GLU A 20 -6.57 -11.18 5.76
CA GLU A 20 -7.02 -11.49 7.13
C GLU A 20 -5.89 -11.82 8.12
N THR A 21 -4.64 -11.53 7.76
CA THR A 21 -3.49 -11.63 8.67
C THR A 21 -3.16 -10.28 9.29
N GLU A 22 -2.42 -10.29 10.40
CA GLU A 22 -1.91 -9.05 11.02
C GLU A 22 -0.99 -8.23 10.09
N HIS A 23 -0.47 -8.84 9.01
CA HIS A 23 0.44 -8.20 8.06
C HIS A 23 -0.24 -7.65 6.81
N GLU A 24 -1.55 -7.90 6.62
CA GLU A 24 -2.27 -7.55 5.39
C GLU A 24 -2.02 -6.09 4.98
N HIS A 25 -2.24 -5.18 5.91
CA HIS A 25 -2.17 -3.76 5.61
C HIS A 25 -0.75 -3.30 5.25
N VAL A 26 0.26 -3.76 5.98
CA VAL A 26 1.66 -3.39 5.73
C VAL A 26 2.09 -3.89 4.36
N VAL A 27 1.75 -5.14 4.03
CA VAL A 27 2.08 -5.71 2.73
C VAL A 27 1.34 -4.98 1.62
N ASN A 28 0.05 -4.66 1.79
CA ASN A 28 -0.72 -3.88 0.82
C ASN A 28 -0.07 -2.51 0.55
N GLU A 29 0.30 -1.78 1.60
CA GLU A 29 0.97 -0.48 1.49
C GLU A 29 2.33 -0.59 0.78
N VAL A 30 3.15 -1.58 1.14
CA VAL A 30 4.45 -1.80 0.49
C VAL A 30 4.27 -2.15 -0.99
N VAL A 31 3.32 -3.02 -1.31
CA VAL A 31 2.98 -3.36 -2.70
C VAL A 31 2.55 -2.12 -3.46
N LEU A 32 1.63 -1.31 -2.93
CA LEU A 32 1.16 -0.10 -3.58
C LEU A 32 2.29 0.90 -3.82
N ARG A 33 3.15 1.14 -2.82
CA ARG A 33 4.28 2.08 -2.92
C ARG A 33 5.41 1.59 -3.83
N SER A 34 5.49 0.28 -4.08
CA SER A 34 6.48 -0.30 -5.00
C SER A 34 6.10 -0.15 -6.49
N GLN A 35 4.86 0.22 -6.79
CA GLN A 35 4.38 0.37 -8.16
C GLN A 35 4.74 1.73 -8.74
N ALA A 36 5.06 1.75 -10.03
CA ALA A 36 5.23 2.99 -10.77
C ALA A 36 3.88 3.69 -10.96
N GLN A 37 3.91 5.03 -10.95
CA GLN A 37 2.75 5.83 -11.30
C GLN A 37 2.40 5.61 -12.79
N ALA A 38 1.11 5.47 -13.09
CA ALA A 38 0.65 5.43 -14.48
C ALA A 38 0.83 6.80 -15.15
N GLU A 39 1.11 6.79 -16.45
CA GLU A 39 1.26 7.99 -17.26
C GLU A 39 0.63 7.80 -18.64
N TYR A 40 0.33 8.91 -19.31
CA TYR A 40 0.00 8.88 -20.73
C TYR A 40 1.30 8.82 -21.53
N THR A 41 1.34 7.91 -22.50
CA THR A 41 2.44 7.74 -23.45
C THR A 41 1.89 7.42 -24.83
N ALA A 42 2.62 7.82 -25.88
CA ALA A 42 2.29 7.48 -27.25
C ALA A 42 2.62 6.01 -27.59
N GLN A 43 3.59 5.41 -26.89
CA GLN A 43 3.99 4.02 -27.07
C GLN A 43 3.26 3.09 -26.10
N ASN A 44 2.67 2.00 -26.60
CA ASN A 44 2.01 1.03 -25.74
C ASN A 44 3.00 0.03 -25.13
N TYR A 45 3.28 0.16 -23.84
CA TYR A 45 3.99 -0.85 -23.02
C TYR A 45 3.05 -1.65 -22.10
N GLY A 46 1.72 -1.51 -22.25
CA GLY A 46 0.70 -2.18 -21.45
C GLY A 46 0.41 -1.49 -20.12
N HIS A 47 -0.54 -2.03 -19.35
CA HIS A 47 -0.95 -1.49 -18.06
C HIS A 47 -0.82 -2.57 -16.98
N PHE A 48 0.24 -2.46 -16.16
CA PHE A 48 0.57 -3.46 -15.13
C PHE A 48 -0.55 -3.65 -14.10
N GLY A 49 -1.02 -2.55 -13.48
CA GLY A 49 -2.05 -2.60 -12.43
C GLY A 49 -3.40 -3.20 -12.87
N LEU A 50 -3.75 -3.06 -14.15
CA LEU A 50 -4.97 -3.65 -14.74
C LEU A 50 -4.71 -5.02 -15.39
N ASN A 51 -3.45 -5.46 -15.44
CA ASN A 51 -3.03 -6.67 -16.14
C ASN A 51 -3.50 -6.71 -17.62
N LEU A 52 -3.43 -5.56 -18.32
CA LEU A 52 -3.84 -5.42 -19.72
C LEU A 52 -2.64 -5.18 -20.64
N ARG A 53 -2.61 -5.84 -21.81
CA ARG A 53 -1.56 -5.65 -22.82
C ARG A 53 -1.68 -4.35 -23.61
N ARG A 54 -2.91 -3.85 -23.76
CA ARG A 54 -3.25 -2.60 -24.44
C ARG A 54 -4.35 -1.94 -23.64
N TYR A 55 -4.15 -0.68 -23.30
CA TYR A 55 -5.14 0.11 -22.58
C TYR A 55 -4.99 1.57 -22.98
N ALA A 56 -6.12 2.25 -23.14
CA ALA A 56 -6.18 3.68 -23.40
C ALA A 56 -7.49 4.23 -22.79
N HIS A 57 -7.44 5.48 -22.31
CA HIS A 57 -8.66 6.18 -21.92
C HIS A 57 -9.45 6.63 -23.17
N PHE A 58 -10.76 6.41 -23.14
CA PHE A 58 -11.67 6.71 -24.25
C PHE A 58 -13.04 7.23 -23.80
N THR A 59 -13.52 6.84 -22.62
CA THR A 59 -14.91 7.00 -22.20
C THR A 59 -15.27 8.37 -21.62
N SER A 60 -14.35 9.34 -21.55
CA SER A 60 -14.59 10.64 -20.89
C SER A 60 -13.94 11.85 -21.61
N PRO A 61 -14.18 12.06 -22.91
CA PRO A 61 -13.58 13.16 -23.69
C PRO A 61 -13.94 14.57 -23.20
N ILE A 62 -15.04 14.73 -22.46
CA ILE A 62 -15.46 16.02 -21.89
C ILE A 62 -14.49 16.51 -20.81
N ARG A 63 -13.88 15.60 -20.04
CA ARG A 63 -13.07 15.92 -18.85
C ARG A 63 -11.63 15.42 -18.92
N ARG A 64 -11.25 14.73 -19.99
CA ARG A 64 -9.89 14.21 -20.21
C ARG A 64 -9.49 14.43 -21.67
N TYR A 65 -8.41 15.19 -21.87
CA TYR A 65 -7.92 15.51 -23.21
C TYR A 65 -7.35 14.28 -23.94
N ALA A 66 -6.82 13.28 -23.20
CA ALA A 66 -6.37 12.02 -23.79
C ALA A 66 -7.49 11.29 -24.54
N ASP A 67 -8.67 11.18 -23.93
CA ASP A 67 -9.84 10.58 -24.56
C ASP A 67 -10.23 11.34 -25.83
N LEU A 68 -10.14 12.68 -25.85
CA LEU A 68 -10.40 13.47 -27.07
C LEU A 68 -9.42 13.11 -28.20
N ILE A 69 -8.12 12.96 -27.90
CA ILE A 69 -7.11 12.52 -28.88
C ILE A 69 -7.46 11.14 -29.44
N VAL A 70 -7.84 10.19 -28.57
CA VAL A 70 -8.25 8.83 -28.98
C VAL A 70 -9.50 8.87 -29.86
N HIS A 71 -10.51 9.68 -29.51
CA HIS A 71 -11.71 9.88 -30.34
C HIS A 71 -11.34 10.40 -31.74
N ARG A 72 -10.50 11.43 -31.82
CA ARG A 72 -10.04 12.00 -33.11
C ARG A 72 -9.22 10.99 -33.93
N ALA A 73 -8.37 10.19 -33.28
CA ALA A 73 -7.60 9.14 -33.93
C ALA A 73 -8.51 8.04 -34.50
N LEU A 74 -9.58 7.67 -33.79
CA LEU A 74 -10.58 6.71 -34.29
C LEU A 74 -11.36 7.28 -35.47
N ILE A 75 -11.75 8.56 -35.44
CA ILE A 75 -12.40 9.22 -36.59
C ILE A 75 -11.52 9.15 -37.83
N ARG A 76 -10.21 9.39 -37.69
CA ARG A 76 -9.23 9.24 -38.78
C ARG A 76 -9.13 7.80 -39.25
N ALA A 77 -8.86 6.86 -38.33
CA ALA A 77 -8.59 5.46 -38.66
C ALA A 77 -9.79 4.74 -39.30
N LEU A 78 -11.00 5.12 -38.90
CA LEU A 78 -12.25 4.53 -39.36
C LEU A 78 -12.97 5.39 -40.42
N HIS A 79 -12.39 6.52 -40.84
CA HIS A 79 -12.94 7.44 -41.84
C HIS A 79 -14.36 7.95 -41.49
N LEU A 80 -14.60 8.31 -40.22
CA LEU A 80 -15.93 8.66 -39.70
C LEU A 80 -16.37 10.12 -39.96
N GLY A 81 -15.64 10.84 -40.81
CA GLY A 81 -15.96 12.22 -41.19
C GLY A 81 -15.10 13.29 -40.51
N PRO A 82 -15.63 14.51 -40.31
CA PRO A 82 -14.84 15.65 -39.85
C PRO A 82 -14.37 15.50 -38.40
N GLY A 83 -13.32 16.24 -38.02
CA GLY A 83 -12.74 16.20 -36.68
C GLY A 83 -11.71 15.08 -36.47
N ALA A 84 -11.28 14.42 -37.53
CA ALA A 84 -10.17 13.48 -37.53
C ALA A 84 -8.89 14.13 -36.96
N LEU A 85 -8.07 13.33 -36.27
CA LEU A 85 -6.74 13.76 -35.85
C LEU A 85 -5.90 14.08 -37.10
N PRO A 86 -5.20 15.23 -37.16
CA PRO A 86 -4.29 15.52 -38.26
C PRO A 86 -3.13 14.52 -38.30
N ASP A 87 -2.29 14.61 -39.32
CA ASP A 87 -1.11 13.74 -39.43
C ASP A 87 -0.07 14.14 -38.39
N THR A 88 -0.25 13.63 -37.18
CA THR A 88 0.54 13.99 -36.01
C THR A 88 1.68 12.98 -35.83
N PRO A 89 2.95 13.42 -35.93
CA PRO A 89 4.08 12.54 -35.71
C PRO A 89 4.14 12.04 -34.26
N LEU A 90 4.82 10.90 -34.07
CA LEU A 90 4.89 10.23 -32.77
C LEU A 90 5.50 11.11 -31.67
N ASP A 91 6.48 11.94 -32.04
CA ASP A 91 7.15 12.86 -31.10
C ASP A 91 6.19 13.95 -30.59
N GLU A 92 5.33 14.48 -31.46
CA GLU A 92 4.30 15.45 -31.05
C GLU A 92 3.26 14.80 -30.12
N LEU A 93 2.86 13.55 -30.40
CA LEU A 93 1.99 12.79 -29.49
C LEU A 93 2.66 12.54 -28.13
N ALA A 94 3.97 12.31 -28.10
CA ALA A 94 4.72 12.13 -26.86
C ALA A 94 4.74 13.43 -26.02
N GLU A 95 4.95 14.58 -26.65
CA GLU A 95 4.86 15.89 -25.97
C GLU A 95 3.45 16.17 -25.42
N ILE A 96 2.40 15.87 -26.22
CA ILE A 96 1.01 15.99 -25.76
C ILE A 96 0.77 15.08 -24.56
N ALA A 97 1.20 13.82 -24.62
CA ALA A 97 1.04 12.85 -23.53
C ALA A 97 1.76 13.29 -22.25
N ALA A 98 2.96 13.85 -22.36
CA ALA A 98 3.70 14.41 -21.23
C ALA A 98 2.96 15.59 -20.59
N ARG A 99 2.37 16.48 -21.40
CA ARG A 99 1.57 17.61 -20.91
C ARG A 99 0.30 17.16 -20.21
N ILE A 100 -0.40 16.16 -20.73
CA ILE A 100 -1.60 15.59 -20.09
C ILE A 100 -1.21 14.97 -18.74
N SER A 101 -0.15 14.17 -18.69
CA SER A 101 0.33 13.54 -17.46
C SER A 101 0.74 14.58 -16.40
N ALA A 102 1.40 15.67 -16.81
CA ALA A 102 1.73 16.77 -15.92
C ALA A 102 0.48 17.51 -15.40
N ALA A 103 -0.52 17.70 -16.26
CA ALA A 103 -1.79 18.32 -15.86
C ALA A 103 -2.58 17.45 -14.87
N GLU A 104 -2.60 16.13 -15.09
CA GLU A 104 -3.21 15.16 -14.17
C GLU A 104 -2.53 15.19 -12.80
N ARG A 105 -1.19 15.16 -12.76
CA ARG A 105 -0.44 15.30 -11.49
C ARG A 105 -0.76 16.60 -10.76
N ARG A 106 -0.80 17.72 -11.49
CA ARG A 106 -1.15 19.03 -10.90
C ARG A 106 -2.56 19.04 -10.31
N ALA A 107 -3.53 18.47 -11.04
CA ALA A 107 -4.91 18.39 -10.58
C ALA A 107 -5.03 17.51 -9.33
N MET A 108 -4.38 16.34 -9.30
CA MET A 108 -4.36 15.46 -8.12
C MET A 108 -3.73 16.14 -6.90
N THR A 109 -2.63 16.89 -7.07
CA THR A 109 -2.02 17.66 -5.98
C THR A 109 -2.96 18.73 -5.45
N ALA A 110 -3.60 19.50 -6.34
CA ALA A 110 -4.53 20.56 -5.93
C ALA A 110 -5.78 20.01 -5.22
N GLU A 111 -6.31 18.88 -5.70
CA GLU A 111 -7.42 18.17 -5.05
C GLU A 111 -7.04 17.70 -3.65
N ARG A 112 -5.88 17.04 -3.52
CA ARG A 112 -5.36 16.59 -2.22
C ARG A 112 -5.18 17.76 -1.25
N GLU A 113 -4.49 18.83 -1.67
CA GLU A 113 -4.29 20.01 -0.82
C GLU A 113 -5.61 20.64 -0.38
N THR A 114 -6.62 20.65 -1.26
CA THR A 114 -7.95 21.20 -0.93
C THR A 114 -8.63 20.32 0.11
N ILE A 115 -8.61 18.99 -0.07
CA ILE A 115 -9.17 18.05 0.90
C ILE A 115 -8.46 18.20 2.26
N ASP A 116 -7.13 18.23 2.27
CA ASP A 116 -6.33 18.36 3.49
C ASP A 116 -6.67 19.66 4.24
N ARG A 117 -6.81 20.80 3.53
CA ARG A 117 -7.23 22.08 4.12
C ARG A 117 -8.66 22.03 4.68
N LEU A 118 -9.60 21.42 3.96
CA LEU A 118 -10.99 21.31 4.40
C LEU A 118 -11.13 20.44 5.65
N ILE A 119 -10.45 19.29 5.67
CA ILE A 119 -10.43 18.38 6.83
C ILE A 119 -9.75 19.07 8.02
N ALA A 120 -8.63 19.76 7.81
CA ALA A 120 -7.98 20.53 8.87
C ALA A 120 -8.91 21.63 9.41
N GLY A 121 -9.59 22.38 8.54
CA GLY A 121 -10.59 23.36 8.95
C GLY A 121 -11.72 22.76 9.78
N PHE A 122 -12.21 21.57 9.42
CA PHE A 122 -13.22 20.84 10.18
C PHE A 122 -12.72 20.40 11.56
N LEU A 123 -11.47 19.93 11.66
CA LEU A 123 -10.86 19.46 12.91
C LEU A 123 -10.37 20.59 13.83
N ALA A 124 -10.28 21.84 13.34
CA ALA A 124 -9.85 22.98 14.14
C ALA A 124 -10.69 23.19 15.42
N GLY A 125 -11.99 22.90 15.37
CA GLY A 125 -12.89 22.96 16.53
C GLY A 125 -12.76 21.78 17.51
N GLN A 126 -11.89 20.80 17.22
CA GLN A 126 -11.75 19.56 17.97
C GLN A 126 -10.35 19.39 18.59
N VAL A 127 -9.59 20.48 18.73
CA VAL A 127 -8.31 20.46 19.43
C VAL A 127 -8.50 19.94 20.86
N GLY A 128 -7.64 19.02 21.29
CA GLY A 128 -7.72 18.30 22.55
C GLY A 128 -8.51 16.98 22.48
N ALA A 129 -9.28 16.74 21.42
CA ALA A 129 -10.00 15.48 21.24
C ALA A 129 -9.05 14.34 20.87
N SER A 130 -9.46 13.12 21.22
CA SER A 130 -8.71 11.88 20.95
C SER A 130 -9.36 11.12 19.79
N PHE A 131 -8.54 10.55 18.92
CA PHE A 131 -8.96 9.88 17.70
C PHE A 131 -8.22 8.56 17.52
N ALA A 132 -8.92 7.54 17.04
CA ALA A 132 -8.30 6.32 16.57
C ALA A 132 -7.70 6.55 15.17
N GLY A 133 -6.47 6.13 14.98
CA GLY A 133 -5.75 6.25 13.73
C GLY A 133 -4.79 5.08 13.49
N LYS A 134 -4.07 5.19 12.38
CA LYS A 134 -3.11 4.20 11.95
C LYS A 134 -1.85 4.87 11.47
N ILE A 135 -0.70 4.31 11.83
CA ILE A 135 0.59 4.84 11.36
C ILE A 135 0.70 4.61 9.86
N SER A 136 0.61 5.69 9.07
CA SER A 136 0.69 5.70 7.61
C SER A 136 2.13 5.94 7.11
N GLY A 137 3.02 6.41 7.98
CA GLY A 137 4.42 6.65 7.63
C GLY A 137 5.31 6.75 8.85
N VAL A 138 6.57 6.38 8.67
CA VAL A 138 7.59 6.43 9.72
C VAL A 138 8.82 7.09 9.14
N THR A 139 9.36 8.08 9.84
CA THR A 139 10.60 8.77 9.47
C THR A 139 11.47 8.98 10.71
N ARG A 140 12.68 9.49 10.51
CA ARG A 140 13.57 9.89 11.63
C ARG A 140 12.97 11.02 12.48
N SER A 141 12.11 11.86 11.90
CA SER A 141 11.54 13.00 12.62
C SER A 141 10.25 12.65 13.36
N GLY A 142 9.59 11.53 13.06
CA GLY A 142 8.33 11.18 13.71
C GLY A 142 7.48 10.16 12.94
N LEU A 143 6.20 10.16 13.27
CA LEU A 143 5.19 9.27 12.71
C LEU A 143 4.14 10.10 11.96
N PHE A 144 3.75 9.64 10.78
CA PHE A 144 2.53 10.07 10.12
C PHE A 144 1.39 9.14 10.56
N VAL A 145 0.30 9.73 11.03
CA VAL A 145 -0.89 9.00 11.51
C VAL A 145 -2.08 9.44 10.67
N LYS A 146 -2.75 8.46 10.06
CA LYS A 146 -4.01 8.63 9.34
C LYS A 146 -5.18 8.30 10.25
N LEU A 147 -6.08 9.24 10.47
CA LEU A 147 -7.28 9.03 11.29
C LEU A 147 -8.25 8.06 10.61
N SER A 148 -8.87 7.18 11.39
CA SER A 148 -9.69 6.08 10.86
C SER A 148 -11.01 6.56 10.26
N GLU A 149 -11.65 7.56 10.88
CA GLU A 149 -12.97 8.05 10.46
C GLU A 149 -12.88 9.13 9.39
N SER A 150 -12.08 10.18 9.63
CA SER A 150 -11.97 11.32 8.73
C SER A 150 -10.98 11.09 7.57
N GLY A 151 -10.10 10.11 7.71
CA GLY A 151 -9.00 9.89 6.75
C GLY A 151 -7.91 10.96 6.80
N ALA A 152 -7.97 11.90 7.76
CA ALA A 152 -7.00 12.98 7.91
C ALA A 152 -5.60 12.45 8.21
N ASP A 153 -4.58 12.96 7.54
CA ASP A 153 -3.18 12.70 7.88
C ASP A 153 -2.67 13.79 8.84
N GLY A 154 -1.93 13.38 9.86
CA GLY A 154 -1.21 14.30 10.73
C GLY A 154 0.09 13.72 11.27
N PHE A 155 0.82 14.53 12.02
CA PHE A 155 2.19 14.24 12.39
C PHE A 155 2.38 14.19 13.90
N VAL A 156 3.04 13.13 14.38
CA VAL A 156 3.53 12.97 15.75
C VAL A 156 5.06 13.11 15.73
N PRO A 157 5.63 14.20 16.26
CA PRO A 157 7.09 14.35 16.35
C PRO A 157 7.72 13.26 17.21
N ALA A 158 8.86 12.70 16.79
CA ALA A 158 9.56 11.65 17.55
C ALA A 158 9.93 12.12 18.97
N SER A 159 10.19 13.42 19.16
CA SER A 159 10.53 14.01 20.46
C SER A 159 9.37 14.06 21.45
N THR A 160 8.13 13.84 21.01
CA THR A 160 6.95 13.81 21.89
C THR A 160 6.50 12.39 22.19
N ILE A 161 7.23 11.38 21.72
CA ILE A 161 6.89 9.97 21.91
C ILE A 161 7.58 9.47 23.18
N GLY A 162 6.81 9.33 24.26
CA GLY A 162 7.31 8.84 25.55
C GLY A 162 8.49 9.63 26.11
N ASP A 163 9.20 9.03 27.06
CA ASP A 163 10.30 9.69 27.79
C ASP A 163 11.69 9.23 27.33
N GLU A 164 11.80 8.65 26.13
CA GLU A 164 13.05 8.08 25.63
C GLU A 164 13.36 8.47 24.18
N TYR A 165 14.60 8.19 23.76
CA TYR A 165 15.01 8.37 22.38
C TYR A 165 14.52 7.21 21.51
N PHE A 166 13.82 7.53 20.42
CA PHE A 166 13.38 6.58 19.41
C PHE A 166 14.27 6.63 18.17
N ARG A 167 14.88 5.49 17.83
CA ARG A 167 15.72 5.31 16.63
C ARG A 167 14.88 4.84 15.46
N HIS A 168 15.08 5.44 14.29
CA HIS A 168 14.48 4.96 13.05
C HIS A 168 15.15 3.69 12.54
N ASP A 169 14.34 2.65 12.36
CA ASP A 169 14.69 1.41 11.69
C ASP A 169 14.00 1.38 10.31
N GLU A 170 14.78 1.71 9.29
CA GLU A 170 14.31 1.76 7.89
C GLU A 170 13.91 0.37 7.37
N ALA A 171 14.57 -0.70 7.82
CA ALA A 171 14.30 -2.06 7.36
C ALA A 171 12.94 -2.58 7.85
N HIS A 172 12.55 -2.19 9.05
CA HIS A 172 11.27 -2.57 9.66
C HIS A 172 10.20 -1.48 9.56
N ALA A 173 10.50 -0.36 8.91
CA ALA A 173 9.65 0.84 8.84
C ALA A 173 9.09 1.21 10.22
N ALA A 174 9.99 1.38 11.20
CA ALA A 174 9.62 1.52 12.61
C ALA A 174 10.47 2.57 13.34
N LEU A 175 9.87 3.22 14.35
CA LEU A 175 10.59 3.94 15.40
C LEU A 175 10.72 3.03 16.63
N VAL A 176 11.95 2.80 17.10
CA VAL A 176 12.26 1.86 18.20
C VAL A 176 12.92 2.59 19.36
N GLY A 177 12.32 2.49 20.55
CA GLY A 177 12.84 3.07 21.78
C GLY A 177 14.16 2.42 22.20
N SER A 178 15.19 3.23 22.44
CA SER A 178 16.54 2.76 22.76
C SER A 178 16.65 2.03 24.10
N ARG A 179 15.80 2.34 25.08
CA ARG A 179 15.83 1.72 26.42
C ARG A 179 14.80 0.60 26.54
N SER A 180 13.56 0.86 26.14
CA SER A 180 12.46 -0.11 26.31
C SER A 180 12.42 -1.19 25.22
N GLY A 181 12.94 -0.89 24.02
CA GLY A 181 12.73 -1.71 22.83
C GLY A 181 11.29 -1.68 22.29
N THR A 182 10.47 -0.76 22.79
CA THR A 182 9.11 -0.47 22.32
C THR A 182 9.17 0.10 20.91
N ALA A 183 8.28 -0.35 20.03
CA ALA A 183 8.28 0.07 18.64
C ALA A 183 6.90 0.54 18.16
N PHE A 184 6.94 1.57 17.33
CA PHE A 184 5.82 2.06 16.53
C PHE A 184 6.14 1.80 15.07
N ARG A 185 5.38 0.90 14.44
CA ARG A 185 5.63 0.43 13.08
C ARG A 185 4.59 0.98 12.11
N LEU A 186 4.98 1.05 10.85
CA LEU A 186 4.04 1.27 9.76
C LEU A 186 2.86 0.27 9.89
N GLY A 187 1.65 0.79 9.88
CA GLY A 187 0.43 0.00 9.97
C GLY A 187 -0.06 -0.34 11.38
N ASP A 188 0.63 0.07 12.45
CA ASP A 188 0.09 -0.08 13.80
C ASP A 188 -1.12 0.84 14.01
N ASN A 189 -2.15 0.31 14.67
CA ASN A 189 -3.28 1.11 15.15
C ASN A 189 -2.87 1.85 16.43
N VAL A 190 -3.20 3.13 16.49
CA VAL A 190 -2.82 4.02 17.59
C VAL A 190 -3.97 4.98 17.90
N ASP A 191 -4.08 5.38 19.15
CA ASP A 191 -4.89 6.50 19.59
C ASP A 191 -4.00 7.74 19.68
N VAL A 192 -4.49 8.85 19.14
CA VAL A 192 -3.78 10.12 19.11
C VAL A 192 -4.66 11.24 19.62
N ARG A 193 -4.07 12.24 20.27
CA ARG A 193 -4.75 13.48 20.64
C ARG A 193 -4.34 14.61 19.72
N LEU A 194 -5.30 15.36 19.22
CA LEU A 194 -5.06 16.53 18.38
C LEU A 194 -4.55 17.69 19.23
N LEU A 195 -3.32 18.14 18.97
CA LEU A 195 -2.69 19.24 19.70
C LEU A 195 -2.85 20.58 18.98
N GLU A 196 -2.55 20.59 17.68
CA GLU A 196 -2.53 21.81 16.89
C GLU A 196 -3.07 21.52 15.49
N VAL A 197 -3.69 22.54 14.91
CA VAL A 197 -4.22 22.51 13.54
C VAL A 197 -3.72 23.76 12.84
N ALA A 198 -3.22 23.59 11.62
CA ALA A 198 -2.90 24.69 10.72
C ALA A 198 -3.79 24.57 9.47
N PRO A 199 -5.01 25.14 9.48
CA PRO A 199 -6.02 24.92 8.44
C PRO A 199 -5.54 25.34 7.04
N MET A 200 -4.85 26.46 6.93
CA MET A 200 -4.33 26.96 5.65
C MET A 200 -3.24 26.05 5.06
N ALA A 201 -2.48 25.37 5.93
CA ALA A 201 -1.47 24.41 5.53
C ALA A 201 -2.02 22.98 5.35
N GLY A 202 -3.28 22.71 5.74
CA GLY A 202 -3.83 21.36 5.75
C GLY A 202 -3.12 20.41 6.72
N ALA A 203 -2.48 20.95 7.77
CA ALA A 203 -1.61 20.18 8.65
C ALA A 203 -2.20 20.00 10.04
N LEU A 204 -2.01 18.79 10.59
CA LEU A 204 -2.45 18.39 11.92
C LEU A 204 -1.24 17.92 12.74
N ARG A 205 -1.16 18.36 13.99
CA ARG A 205 -0.17 17.87 14.96
C ARG A 205 -0.85 17.02 16.01
N PHE A 206 -0.29 15.84 16.23
CA PHE A 206 -0.79 14.89 17.19
C PHE A 206 0.25 14.63 18.30
N GLU A 207 -0.24 14.23 19.46
CA GLU A 207 0.52 13.41 20.42
C GLU A 207 -0.02 11.98 20.39
N ILE A 208 0.85 11.02 20.67
CA ILE A 208 0.48 9.61 20.74
C ILE A 208 0.03 9.27 22.16
N LEU A 209 -1.13 8.61 22.28
CA LEU A 209 -1.67 8.16 23.56
C LEU A 209 -1.42 6.66 23.78
N SER A 210 -1.29 5.89 22.70
CA SER A 210 -1.03 4.45 22.80
C SER A 210 0.41 4.14 23.20
N GLU A 211 0.58 3.10 24.00
CA GLU A 211 1.89 2.47 24.22
C GLU A 211 2.32 1.71 22.95
N GLY A 212 3.60 1.80 22.61
CA GLY A 212 4.12 1.07 21.47
C GLY A 212 4.21 -0.44 21.75
N ARG A 213 4.39 -1.25 20.71
CA ARG A 213 4.50 -2.70 20.86
C ARG A 213 5.95 -3.12 21.05
N SER A 214 6.22 -3.99 22.02
CA SER A 214 7.56 -4.58 22.17
C SER A 214 7.90 -5.45 20.96
N LEU A 215 9.03 -5.17 20.30
CA LEU A 215 9.60 -6.04 19.26
C LEU A 215 9.94 -7.44 19.76
N ARG A 216 10.10 -7.62 21.08
CA ARG A 216 10.47 -8.91 21.69
C ARG A 216 9.30 -9.90 21.81
N GLY A 217 8.05 -9.46 21.60
CA GLY A 217 6.85 -10.28 21.82
C GLY A 217 6.15 -10.83 20.57
N ALA A 218 6.48 -10.30 19.38
CA ALA A 218 5.85 -10.73 18.12
C ALA A 218 6.54 -11.98 17.55
N GLY A 219 6.28 -13.14 18.16
CA GLY A 219 6.03 -14.36 17.38
C GLY A 219 7.16 -15.03 16.62
N LEU A 220 8.40 -15.06 17.11
CA LEU A 220 9.32 -16.20 16.84
C LEU A 220 8.91 -17.41 17.68
N ARG A 221 7.63 -17.82 17.64
CA ARG A 221 7.28 -19.19 17.96
C ARG A 221 7.66 -20.01 16.74
N SER A 222 8.94 -20.40 16.70
CA SER A 222 9.39 -21.53 15.89
C SER A 222 8.42 -22.68 16.19
N ARG A 223 7.48 -22.92 15.27
CA ARG A 223 6.81 -24.20 15.17
C ARG A 223 7.95 -25.18 14.92
N LYS A 224 8.44 -25.82 15.99
CA LYS A 224 9.18 -27.07 15.90
C LYS A 224 8.29 -28.00 15.08
N ILE A 225 8.59 -28.11 13.79
CA ILE A 225 8.11 -29.17 12.93
C ILE A 225 8.59 -30.44 13.62
N LYS A 226 7.68 -31.11 14.32
CA LYS A 226 7.91 -32.47 14.82
C LYS A 226 8.14 -33.30 13.56
N GLY A 227 9.39 -33.71 13.34
CA GLY A 227 9.71 -34.67 12.29
C GLY A 227 8.86 -35.93 12.44
N PRO A 228 8.67 -36.70 11.34
CA PRO A 228 7.79 -37.86 11.37
C PRO A 228 8.30 -38.85 12.42
N ARG A 229 7.44 -39.21 13.37
CA ARG A 229 7.71 -40.32 14.29
C ARG A 229 7.68 -41.61 13.48
N ASP A 230 8.83 -42.26 13.38
CA ASP A 230 8.97 -43.64 12.92
C ASP A 230 8.02 -44.53 13.72
N ASN A 231 7.01 -45.06 13.02
CA ASN A 231 6.03 -45.96 13.59
C ASN A 231 6.60 -47.39 13.60
N LYS A 232 7.43 -47.70 14.61
CA LYS A 232 7.82 -49.09 14.90
C LYS A 232 6.59 -49.86 15.38
N SER A 233 6.07 -50.73 14.52
CA SER A 233 5.00 -51.67 14.83
C SER A 233 5.44 -52.65 15.94
N PRO A 234 4.60 -52.97 16.94
CA PRO A 234 4.92 -54.00 17.91
C PRO A 234 4.65 -55.40 17.37
N SER A 235 5.58 -56.29 17.69
CA SER A 235 5.56 -57.74 17.45
C SER A 235 4.27 -58.42 17.92
N ARG A 236 3.62 -59.18 17.04
CA ARG A 236 2.64 -60.20 17.45
C ARG A 236 3.35 -61.53 17.68
N LYS A 237 3.42 -61.95 18.96
CA LYS A 237 3.74 -63.32 19.37
C LYS A 237 2.51 -64.22 19.18
N ALA A 238 2.75 -65.31 18.47
CA ALA A 238 2.22 -66.67 18.58
C ALA A 238 0.84 -66.91 19.23
N THR A 239 -0.06 -67.52 18.46
CA THR A 239 -1.03 -68.49 18.96
C THR A 239 -0.88 -69.82 18.22
N LYS A 240 -0.71 -70.88 19.01
CA LYS A 240 -0.75 -72.29 18.64
C LYS A 240 -2.15 -72.66 18.14
N GLY A 241 -2.22 -73.44 17.06
CA GLY A 241 -3.42 -74.12 16.57
C GLY A 241 -3.01 -75.41 15.84
N TYR A 242 -3.71 -76.50 16.12
CA TYR A 242 -3.24 -77.89 16.00
C TYR A 242 -3.88 -78.61 14.80
N LYS A 243 -3.09 -79.50 14.15
CA LYS A 243 -3.41 -80.75 13.40
C LYS A 243 -4.43 -80.82 12.24
N GLY A 244 -3.99 -81.54 11.19
CA GLY A 244 -4.80 -82.42 10.31
C GLY A 244 -4.39 -82.33 8.83
N ARG A 245 -3.35 -83.02 8.34
CA ARG A 245 -3.21 -84.43 7.85
C ARG A 245 -4.06 -84.81 6.60
N ARG A 246 -3.32 -85.29 5.58
CA ARG A 246 -3.69 -86.10 4.38
C ARG A 246 -4.38 -85.33 3.25
N LYS A 247 -4.03 -85.52 1.98
CA LYS A 247 -3.22 -86.54 1.29
C LYS A 247 -2.59 -85.89 0.06
#